data_AF-A0A938V3Z2-F1
#
_entry.id   AF-A0A938V3Z2-F1
#
_cell.length_a   1.000
_cell.length_b   1.000
_cell.length_c   1.000
_cell.angle_alpha   90.00
_cell.angle_beta   90.00
_cell.angle_gamma   90.00
#
_symmetry.space_group_name_H-M   'P 1'
#
loop_
_entity.id
_entity.type
_entity.pdbx_description
1 polymer ?
#
loop_
_entity_poly.entity_id
_entity_poly.type
_entity_poly.pdbx_seq_one_letter_code
_entity_poly.pdbx_strand_id
1 'polypeptide(L)'
;MSDKPKNPKQRIGIFICRCGGNISDTVDVEHLVRHSPDMPNVEFAMWNSFTCSAEGQARIKEKIKEHNLDSAIIGSCTPRQYEELFRGTVAEAGINPYMLEVVNLREQCAYPHHDEPAKATEKATMLVRAAVEKARRLVPLQIRQVQVSRDVAIIGAGIAGMHAAGTLAKLGHDVHLVERETTVGGNMARVVKTFPTDDCAMCTLSPKMDEMTKNKRIHLLTNSEVVAVKKVREGLKVTVRRNPRYLDEGTCTGCGKCTDNCPAGLYNEYNLGLTSVRKAIYKPFPAAVPNKYILTRRGIPPCRDACPVHQNAQGYVALIAAGKFREARDVIRRDNPLPSVCGRVCNHVCETECSRSTDGGAISIRALKAFVMAHPDNAEERPISLPDPKPVKVAIVGGGPSGLACAHDLAL
;
A
#
# COMPACT_ATOMS: atom_id res chain seq x y z
N MET A 1 -31.68 1.68 25.52
CA MET A 1 -31.42 0.25 25.80
C MET A 1 -32.75 -0.34 26.22
N SER A 2 -33.46 -1.04 25.34
CA SER A 2 -34.74 -1.65 25.73
C SER A 2 -34.45 -2.90 26.55
N ASP A 3 -35.01 -2.97 27.75
CA ASP A 3 -35.17 -4.20 28.53
C ASP A 3 -35.85 -5.25 27.64
N LYS A 4 -35.05 -6.15 27.05
CA LYS A 4 -35.56 -7.39 26.49
C LYS A 4 -35.68 -8.41 27.61
N PRO A 5 -36.76 -9.20 27.65
CA PRO A 5 -37.07 -10.05 28.80
C PRO A 5 -35.96 -11.09 29.01
N LYS A 6 -35.46 -11.17 30.26
CA LYS A 6 -34.68 -12.33 30.73
C LYS A 6 -35.54 -13.57 30.48
N ASN A 7 -35.13 -14.49 29.62
CA ASN A 7 -35.89 -15.70 29.37
C ASN A 7 -35.70 -16.65 30.58
N PRO A 8 -36.69 -16.81 31.47
CA PRO A 8 -36.49 -17.50 32.75
C PRO A 8 -36.22 -19.00 32.59
N LYS A 9 -36.36 -19.53 31.36
CA LYS A 9 -36.41 -20.95 31.03
C LYS A 9 -35.25 -21.46 30.16
N GLN A 10 -34.27 -20.62 29.82
CA GLN A 10 -33.17 -21.04 28.95
C GLN A 10 -32.35 -22.15 29.60
N ARG A 11 -32.13 -23.27 28.90
CA ARG A 11 -31.34 -24.42 29.36
C ARG A 11 -29.94 -24.37 28.76
N ILE A 12 -28.94 -24.21 29.61
CA ILE A 12 -27.55 -24.03 29.24
C ILE A 12 -26.78 -25.34 29.45
N GLY A 13 -26.05 -25.80 28.43
CA GLY A 13 -25.07 -26.87 28.57
C GLY A 13 -23.64 -26.35 28.60
N ILE A 14 -22.81 -26.89 29.48
CA ILE A 14 -21.40 -26.52 29.61
C ILE A 14 -20.52 -27.71 29.18
N PHE A 15 -19.60 -27.48 28.26
CA PHE A 15 -18.68 -28.48 27.73
C PHE A 15 -17.24 -28.01 27.91
N ILE A 16 -16.50 -28.64 28.82
CA ILE A 16 -15.13 -28.24 29.17
C ILE A 16 -14.11 -29.16 28.49
N CYS A 17 -13.14 -28.57 27.79
CA CYS A 17 -12.07 -29.30 27.10
C CYS A 17 -10.90 -29.56 28.05
N ARG A 18 -10.34 -30.77 28.04
CA ARG A 18 -9.04 -31.07 28.67
C ARG A 18 -7.86 -30.70 27.78
N CYS A 19 -8.09 -30.69 26.47
CA CYS A 19 -7.10 -30.41 25.43
C CYS A 19 -5.83 -31.29 25.55
N GLY A 20 -6.02 -32.56 25.90
CA GLY A 20 -4.93 -33.52 26.08
C GLY A 20 -3.86 -33.09 27.09
N GLY A 21 -4.27 -32.43 28.19
CA GLY A 21 -3.37 -31.93 29.22
C GLY A 21 -3.16 -30.41 29.17
N ASN A 22 -3.19 -29.81 27.98
CA ASN A 22 -2.97 -28.36 27.82
C ASN A 22 -3.90 -27.45 28.63
N ILE A 23 -5.07 -27.96 29.03
CA ILE A 23 -5.96 -27.27 29.99
C ILE A 23 -5.97 -28.05 31.31
N SER A 24 -6.20 -29.36 31.27
CA SER A 24 -6.44 -30.15 32.48
C SER A 24 -5.24 -30.33 33.41
N ASP A 25 -4.01 -30.07 32.95
CA ASP A 25 -2.81 -30.18 33.79
C ASP A 25 -2.65 -28.96 34.72
N THR A 26 -3.31 -27.85 34.39
CA THR A 26 -3.27 -26.61 35.19
C THR A 26 -4.63 -26.27 35.78
N VAL A 27 -5.72 -26.51 35.05
CA VAL A 27 -7.08 -26.18 35.46
C VAL A 27 -7.80 -27.47 35.84
N ASP A 28 -8.34 -27.54 37.06
CA ASP A 28 -9.18 -28.66 37.48
C ASP A 28 -10.53 -28.60 36.74
N VAL A 29 -10.59 -29.29 35.61
CA VAL A 29 -11.79 -29.38 34.77
C VAL A 29 -12.93 -30.14 35.47
N GLU A 30 -12.62 -31.04 36.40
CA GLU A 30 -13.62 -31.80 37.14
C GLU A 30 -14.28 -30.93 38.20
N HIS A 31 -13.51 -30.06 38.84
CA HIS A 31 -14.04 -28.98 39.68
C HIS A 31 -15.00 -28.08 38.88
N LEU A 32 -14.62 -27.66 37.67
CA LEU A 32 -15.50 -26.83 36.83
C LEU A 32 -16.82 -27.53 36.52
N VAL A 33 -16.79 -28.81 36.15
CA VAL A 33 -18.00 -29.59 35.84
C VAL A 33 -18.85 -29.81 37.10
N ARG A 34 -18.24 -30.14 38.24
CA ARG A 34 -18.96 -30.39 39.50
C ARG A 34 -19.70 -29.17 40.03
N HIS A 35 -19.15 -27.96 39.86
CA HIS A 35 -19.75 -26.71 40.36
C HIS A 35 -20.56 -25.95 39.29
N SER A 36 -20.60 -26.45 38.06
CA SER A 36 -21.41 -25.86 36.99
C SER A 36 -22.93 -25.91 37.28
N PRO A 37 -23.51 -27.00 37.85
CA PRO A 37 -24.93 -27.05 38.19
C PRO A 37 -25.40 -26.02 39.22
N ASP A 38 -24.49 -25.47 40.04
CA ASP A 38 -24.82 -24.41 41.01
C ASP A 38 -25.07 -23.05 40.32
N MET A 39 -24.74 -22.93 39.05
CA MET A 39 -24.92 -21.71 38.27
C MET A 39 -26.34 -21.65 37.68
N PRO A 40 -26.96 -20.46 37.63
CA PRO A 40 -28.34 -20.33 37.18
C PRO A 40 -28.48 -20.78 35.72
N ASN A 41 -29.61 -21.46 35.43
CA ASN A 41 -29.96 -21.92 34.08
C ASN A 41 -29.05 -23.02 33.49
N VAL A 42 -28.06 -23.52 34.23
CA VAL A 42 -27.22 -24.65 33.80
C VAL A 42 -27.96 -25.96 34.02
N GLU A 43 -28.29 -26.63 32.93
CA GLU A 43 -28.99 -27.91 32.92
C GLU A 43 -28.01 -29.08 32.94
N PHE A 44 -26.88 -28.92 32.25
CA PHE A 44 -25.94 -30.00 32.03
C PHE A 44 -24.51 -29.47 31.95
N ALA A 45 -23.56 -30.23 32.50
CA ALA A 45 -22.14 -29.95 32.37
C ALA A 45 -21.35 -31.24 32.19
N MET A 46 -20.35 -31.22 31.30
CA MET A 46 -19.43 -32.33 31.09
C MET A 46 -18.05 -31.85 30.65
N TRP A 47 -17.07 -32.74 30.72
CA TRP A 47 -15.78 -32.53 30.09
C TRP A 47 -15.53 -33.53 28.94
N ASN A 48 -14.69 -33.11 27.98
CA ASN A 48 -14.21 -33.91 26.85
C ASN A 48 -12.67 -33.85 26.80
N SER A 49 -12.03 -34.95 26.37
CA SER A 49 -10.58 -34.96 26.17
C SER A 49 -10.15 -33.96 25.08
N PHE A 50 -10.85 -33.99 23.95
CA PHE A 50 -10.65 -33.07 22.82
C PHE A 50 -12.01 -32.62 22.28
N THR A 51 -12.48 -31.45 22.70
CA THR A 51 -13.81 -30.95 22.32
C THR A 51 -13.94 -30.67 20.81
N CYS A 52 -12.85 -30.31 20.13
CA CYS A 52 -12.85 -30.06 18.68
C CYS A 52 -12.77 -31.33 17.80
N SER A 53 -12.52 -32.51 18.39
CA SER A 53 -12.47 -33.76 17.62
C SER A 53 -13.87 -34.17 17.13
N ALA A 54 -13.94 -35.02 16.11
CA ALA A 54 -15.21 -35.54 15.60
C ALA A 54 -16.04 -36.21 16.71
N GLU A 55 -15.38 -36.96 17.60
CA GLU A 55 -16.01 -37.59 18.76
C GLU A 55 -16.51 -36.54 19.77
N GLY A 56 -15.69 -35.54 20.09
CA GLY A 56 -16.09 -34.45 21.01
C GLY A 56 -17.30 -33.67 20.49
N GLN A 57 -17.32 -33.37 19.19
CA GLN A 57 -18.45 -32.73 18.53
C GLN A 57 -19.69 -33.63 18.52
N ALA A 58 -19.56 -34.92 18.25
CA ALA A 58 -20.68 -35.87 18.30
C ALA A 58 -21.31 -35.92 19.70
N ARG A 59 -20.47 -35.99 20.75
CA ARG A 59 -20.92 -35.98 22.15
C ARG A 59 -21.63 -34.68 22.53
N ILE A 60 -21.14 -33.52 22.06
CA ILE A 60 -21.84 -32.24 22.25
C ILE A 60 -23.23 -32.30 21.62
N LYS A 61 -23.35 -32.75 20.36
CA LYS A 61 -24.62 -32.83 19.64
C LYS A 61 -25.61 -33.78 20.31
N GLU A 62 -25.13 -34.92 20.78
CA GLU A 62 -25.91 -35.90 21.54
C GLU A 62 -26.47 -35.27 22.82
N LYS A 63 -25.61 -34.67 23.65
CA LYS A 63 -26.03 -34.08 24.93
C LYS A 63 -26.91 -32.84 24.78
N ILE A 64 -26.75 -32.07 23.71
CA ILE A 64 -27.68 -30.99 23.36
C ILE A 64 -29.10 -31.52 23.17
N LYS A 65 -29.25 -32.64 22.44
CA LYS A 65 -30.57 -33.24 22.17
C LYS A 65 -31.12 -33.93 23.42
N GLU A 66 -30.30 -34.74 24.10
CA GLU A 66 -30.70 -35.48 25.30
C GLU A 66 -31.24 -34.55 26.40
N HIS A 67 -30.56 -33.42 26.63
CA HIS A 67 -30.93 -32.46 27.66
C HIS A 67 -31.83 -31.33 27.13
N ASN A 68 -32.33 -31.38 25.88
CA ASN A 68 -33.04 -30.29 25.20
C ASN A 68 -32.48 -28.89 25.53
N LEU A 69 -31.21 -28.67 25.22
CA LEU A 69 -30.51 -27.42 25.52
C LEU A 69 -30.88 -26.32 24.53
N ASP A 70 -31.02 -25.08 25.03
CA ASP A 70 -31.29 -23.89 24.22
C ASP A 70 -30.00 -23.13 23.84
N SER A 71 -28.92 -23.39 24.59
CA SER A 71 -27.63 -22.72 24.43
C SER A 71 -26.48 -23.59 24.94
N ALA A 72 -25.29 -23.34 24.44
CA ALA A 72 -24.10 -24.07 24.81
C ALA A 72 -22.97 -23.12 25.21
N ILE A 73 -22.17 -23.54 26.19
CA ILE A 73 -20.93 -22.91 26.60
C ILE A 73 -19.82 -23.92 26.39
N ILE A 74 -18.80 -23.55 25.64
CA ILE A 74 -17.64 -24.42 25.39
C ILE A 74 -16.40 -23.79 26.02
N GLY A 75 -15.95 -24.36 27.14
CA GLY A 75 -14.69 -23.98 27.78
C GLY A 75 -13.53 -24.69 27.11
N SER A 76 -12.75 -23.98 26.29
CA SER A 76 -11.66 -24.59 25.53
C SER A 76 -10.55 -23.58 25.20
N CYS A 77 -10.09 -23.55 23.95
CA CYS A 77 -9.11 -22.60 23.44
C CYS A 77 -9.79 -21.31 22.92
N THR A 78 -8.99 -20.45 22.30
CA THR A 78 -9.44 -19.16 21.79
C THR A 78 -10.61 -19.27 20.80
N PRO A 79 -11.65 -18.44 20.95
CA PRO A 79 -12.76 -18.36 19.98
C PRO A 79 -12.26 -18.00 18.58
N ARG A 80 -11.12 -17.29 18.46
CA ARG A 80 -10.51 -16.95 17.17
C ARG A 80 -10.16 -18.16 16.30
N GLN A 81 -10.00 -19.35 16.90
CA GLN A 81 -9.58 -20.56 16.19
C GLN A 81 -10.77 -21.48 15.88
N TYR A 82 -11.65 -21.76 16.85
CA TYR A 82 -12.65 -22.81 16.74
C TYR A 82 -14.11 -22.36 16.98
N GLU A 83 -14.38 -21.06 17.17
CA GLU A 83 -15.76 -20.60 17.35
C GLU A 83 -16.65 -20.99 16.17
N GLU A 84 -16.18 -20.84 14.93
CA GLU A 84 -16.96 -21.20 13.75
C GLU A 84 -17.21 -22.71 13.64
N LEU A 85 -16.23 -23.54 14.05
CA LEU A 85 -16.40 -24.99 14.14
C LEU A 85 -17.54 -25.34 15.10
N PHE A 86 -17.49 -24.78 16.31
CA PHE A 86 -18.47 -25.05 17.34
C PHE A 86 -19.86 -24.47 17.02
N ARG A 87 -19.91 -23.33 16.33
CA ARG A 87 -21.16 -22.78 15.77
C ARG A 87 -21.81 -23.78 14.83
N GLY A 88 -21.03 -24.40 13.94
CA GLY A 88 -21.49 -25.51 13.10
C GLY A 88 -21.98 -26.70 13.93
N THR A 89 -21.21 -27.12 14.94
CA THR A 89 -21.56 -28.24 15.83
C THR A 89 -22.92 -28.04 16.52
N VAL A 90 -23.15 -26.88 17.14
CA VAL A 90 -24.42 -26.62 17.84
C VAL A 90 -25.59 -26.41 16.86
N ALA A 91 -25.31 -25.86 15.67
CA ALA A 91 -26.31 -25.70 14.61
C ALA A 91 -26.83 -27.05 14.09
N GLU A 92 -25.93 -28.02 13.88
CA GLU A 92 -26.30 -29.40 13.52
C GLU A 92 -27.15 -30.10 14.61
N ALA A 93 -27.05 -29.63 15.86
CA ALA A 93 -27.88 -30.11 16.97
C ALA A 93 -29.23 -29.37 17.09
N GLY A 94 -29.47 -28.34 16.29
CA GLY A 94 -30.72 -27.55 16.29
C GLY A 94 -30.67 -26.26 17.12
N ILE A 95 -29.52 -25.92 17.72
CA ILE A 95 -29.33 -24.65 18.44
C ILE A 95 -28.90 -23.56 17.46
N ASN A 96 -29.46 -22.35 17.57
CA ASN A 96 -29.00 -21.23 16.75
C ASN A 96 -27.49 -20.95 17.00
N PRO A 97 -26.65 -20.77 15.96
CA PRO A 97 -25.20 -20.60 16.12
C PRO A 97 -24.78 -19.49 17.10
N TYR A 98 -25.62 -18.47 17.28
CA TYR A 98 -25.35 -17.32 18.15
C TYR A 98 -25.84 -17.51 19.59
N MET A 99 -26.36 -18.69 19.91
CA MET A 99 -26.66 -19.16 21.27
C MET A 99 -25.49 -19.98 21.85
N LEU A 100 -24.30 -19.84 21.26
CA LEU A 100 -23.05 -20.42 21.72
C LEU A 100 -22.19 -19.33 22.38
N GLU A 101 -21.56 -19.66 23.50
CA GLU A 101 -20.43 -18.91 24.05
C GLU A 101 -19.19 -19.79 24.14
N VAL A 102 -18.04 -19.29 23.70
CA VAL A 102 -16.76 -20.01 23.83
C VAL A 102 -15.90 -19.32 24.88
N VAL A 103 -15.52 -20.05 25.91
CA VAL A 103 -14.70 -19.56 27.02
C VAL A 103 -13.26 -19.98 26.78
N ASN A 104 -12.35 -19.01 26.70
CA ASN A 104 -10.93 -19.29 26.54
C ASN A 104 -10.31 -19.69 27.89
N LEU A 105 -10.23 -21.00 28.11
CA LEU A 105 -9.59 -21.61 29.29
C LEU A 105 -8.13 -22.01 29.02
N ARG A 106 -7.63 -21.91 27.79
CA ARG A 106 -6.25 -22.27 27.44
C ARG A 106 -5.33 -21.07 27.40
N GLU A 107 -5.40 -20.24 26.36
CA GLU A 107 -4.49 -19.11 26.16
C GLU A 107 -4.72 -18.00 27.20
N GLN A 108 -5.94 -17.87 27.74
CA GLN A 108 -6.25 -16.87 28.76
C GLN A 108 -6.28 -17.42 30.19
N CYS A 109 -6.11 -18.74 30.40
CA CYS A 109 -6.15 -19.35 31.72
C CYS A 109 -5.02 -20.36 31.95
N ALA A 110 -5.09 -21.57 31.41
CA ALA A 110 -4.11 -22.62 31.70
C ALA A 110 -2.66 -22.21 31.37
N TYR A 111 -2.39 -21.69 30.18
CA TYR A 111 -1.03 -21.33 29.76
C TYR A 111 -0.36 -20.24 30.63
N PRO A 112 -1.00 -19.07 30.87
CA PRO A 112 -0.35 -18.03 31.68
C PRO A 112 -0.31 -18.34 33.18
N HIS A 113 -1.05 -19.34 33.68
CA HIS A 113 -1.16 -19.66 35.11
C HIS A 113 -0.69 -21.08 35.45
N HIS A 114 0.16 -21.68 34.63
CA HIS A 114 0.66 -23.05 34.83
C HIS A 114 1.36 -23.27 36.18
N ASP A 115 2.03 -22.24 36.71
CA ASP A 115 2.69 -22.26 38.02
C ASP A 115 1.73 -22.07 39.20
N GLU A 116 0.49 -21.66 38.96
CA GLU A 116 -0.51 -21.41 40.02
C GLU A 116 -1.86 -22.15 39.76
N PRO A 117 -1.89 -23.50 39.73
CA PRO A 117 -3.08 -24.28 39.34
C PRO A 117 -4.37 -23.97 40.12
N ALA A 118 -4.25 -23.68 41.42
CA ALA A 118 -5.39 -23.33 42.26
C ALA A 118 -6.04 -22.01 41.79
N LYS A 119 -5.23 -20.97 41.56
CA LYS A 119 -5.71 -19.67 41.04
C LYS A 119 -6.16 -19.78 39.58
N ALA A 120 -5.51 -20.64 38.79
CA ALA A 120 -5.96 -20.93 37.43
C ALA A 120 -7.37 -21.54 37.40
N THR A 121 -7.65 -22.46 38.34
CA THR A 121 -8.98 -23.09 38.50
C THR A 121 -10.02 -22.08 39.01
N GLU A 122 -9.67 -21.22 39.96
CA GLU A 122 -10.52 -20.13 40.43
C GLU A 122 -10.89 -19.18 39.27
N LYS A 123 -9.88 -18.74 38.53
CA LYS A 123 -10.06 -17.89 37.35
C LYS A 123 -10.93 -18.58 36.30
N ALA A 124 -10.68 -19.85 35.99
CA ALA A 124 -11.48 -20.60 35.03
C ALA A 124 -12.95 -20.69 35.47
N THR A 125 -13.19 -20.87 36.78
CA THR A 125 -14.54 -20.88 37.36
C THR A 125 -15.24 -19.54 37.15
N MET A 126 -14.53 -18.43 37.39
CA MET A 126 -15.05 -17.08 37.15
C MET A 126 -15.36 -16.84 35.65
N LEU A 127 -14.49 -17.30 34.75
CA LEU A 127 -14.69 -17.17 33.30
C LEU A 127 -15.93 -17.94 32.83
N VAL A 128 -16.11 -19.18 33.30
CA VAL A 128 -17.30 -19.99 33.00
C VAL A 128 -18.56 -19.34 33.57
N ARG A 129 -18.51 -18.85 34.82
CA ARG A 129 -19.64 -18.14 35.45
C ARG A 129 -20.04 -16.87 34.67
N ALA A 130 -19.06 -16.09 34.22
CA ALA A 130 -19.31 -14.92 33.38
C ALA A 130 -19.95 -15.31 32.04
N ALA A 131 -19.52 -16.43 31.45
CA ALA A 131 -20.10 -16.96 30.23
C ALA A 131 -21.54 -17.44 30.42
N VAL A 132 -21.88 -18.05 31.56
CA VAL A 132 -23.26 -18.41 31.92
C VAL A 132 -24.14 -17.16 31.95
N GLU A 133 -23.68 -16.10 32.63
CA GLU A 133 -24.44 -14.84 32.66
C GLU A 133 -24.62 -14.24 31.25
N LYS A 134 -23.61 -14.32 30.39
CA LYS A 134 -23.75 -13.88 28.99
C LYS A 134 -24.74 -14.77 28.22
N ALA A 135 -24.63 -16.09 28.35
CA ALA A 135 -25.48 -17.06 27.67
C ALA A 135 -26.97 -16.83 27.97
N ARG A 136 -27.33 -16.54 29.23
CA ARG A 136 -28.70 -16.20 29.67
C ARG A 136 -29.32 -14.97 28.97
N ARG A 137 -28.49 -14.17 28.31
CA ARG A 137 -28.88 -12.93 27.60
C ARG A 137 -28.67 -13.02 26.10
N LEU A 138 -28.14 -14.15 25.60
CA LEU A 138 -28.04 -14.38 24.17
C LEU A 138 -29.43 -14.47 23.56
N VAL A 139 -29.52 -14.01 22.32
CA VAL A 139 -30.72 -14.10 21.50
C VAL A 139 -30.34 -14.72 20.17
N PRO A 140 -31.22 -15.54 19.56
CA PRO A 140 -30.93 -16.12 18.26
C PRO A 140 -30.77 -15.00 17.22
N LEU A 141 -29.71 -15.07 16.42
CA LEU A 141 -29.45 -14.12 15.33
C LEU A 141 -29.62 -14.81 13.97
N GLN A 142 -29.93 -14.01 12.96
CA GLN A 142 -30.01 -14.44 11.57
C GLN A 142 -28.84 -13.87 10.76
N ILE A 143 -28.21 -14.72 9.96
CA ILE A 143 -27.15 -14.31 9.04
C ILE A 143 -27.80 -13.54 7.88
N ARG A 144 -27.35 -12.30 7.66
CA ARG A 144 -27.79 -11.51 6.51
C ARG A 144 -26.92 -11.83 5.31
N GLN A 145 -27.55 -12.21 4.20
CA GLN A 145 -26.87 -12.36 2.92
C GLN A 145 -26.73 -11.00 2.24
N VAL A 146 -25.56 -10.75 1.66
CA VAL A 146 -25.25 -9.54 0.88
C VAL A 146 -24.60 -9.94 -0.43
N GLN A 147 -24.95 -9.23 -1.50
CA GLN A 147 -24.27 -9.38 -2.78
C GLN A 147 -22.92 -8.68 -2.69
N VAL A 148 -21.85 -9.40 -3.02
CA VAL A 148 -20.47 -8.89 -3.02
C VAL A 148 -19.98 -8.64 -4.45
N SER A 149 -19.14 -7.62 -4.62
CA SER A 149 -18.42 -7.42 -5.88
C SER A 149 -17.53 -8.64 -6.19
N ARG A 150 -17.41 -8.96 -7.49
CA ARG A 150 -16.53 -10.04 -7.98
C ARG A 150 -15.14 -9.54 -8.37
N ASP A 151 -14.93 -8.22 -8.35
CA ASP A 151 -13.68 -7.58 -8.70
C ASP A 151 -12.65 -7.82 -7.59
N VAL A 152 -11.40 -8.03 -7.99
CA VAL A 152 -10.30 -8.28 -7.06
C VAL A 152 -9.26 -7.17 -7.16
N ALA A 153 -8.89 -6.58 -6.03
CA ALA A 153 -7.74 -5.67 -5.96
C ALA A 153 -6.52 -6.40 -5.42
N ILE A 154 -5.39 -6.31 -6.13
CA ILE A 154 -4.10 -6.87 -5.72
C ILE A 154 -3.12 -5.71 -5.53
N ILE A 155 -2.46 -5.68 -4.37
CA ILE A 155 -1.49 -4.63 -4.00
C ILE A 155 -0.08 -5.22 -4.11
N GLY A 156 0.69 -4.71 -5.06
CA GLY A 156 2.04 -5.16 -5.41
C GLY A 156 2.04 -6.09 -6.62
N ALA A 157 2.81 -5.73 -7.64
CA ALA A 157 3.01 -6.48 -8.88
C ALA A 157 4.40 -7.13 -8.96
N GLY A 158 4.87 -7.67 -7.83
CA GLY A 158 5.94 -8.66 -7.82
C GLY A 158 5.46 -10.02 -8.35
N ILE A 159 6.33 -11.04 -8.32
CA ILE A 159 6.01 -12.38 -8.84
C ILE A 159 4.73 -12.97 -8.23
N ALA A 160 4.51 -12.80 -6.92
CA ALA A 160 3.32 -13.29 -6.23
C ALA A 160 2.03 -12.59 -6.72
N GLY A 161 2.05 -11.25 -6.79
CA GLY A 161 0.90 -10.47 -7.22
C GLY A 161 0.55 -10.68 -8.70
N MET A 162 1.56 -10.74 -9.58
CA MET A 162 1.35 -11.05 -10.99
C MET A 162 0.81 -12.47 -11.20
N HIS A 163 1.32 -13.45 -10.44
CA HIS A 163 0.79 -14.81 -10.50
C HIS A 163 -0.67 -14.87 -10.04
N ALA A 164 -1.00 -14.25 -8.91
CA ALA A 164 -2.38 -14.17 -8.41
C ALA A 164 -3.30 -13.47 -9.42
N ALA A 165 -2.86 -12.36 -10.01
CA ALA A 165 -3.61 -11.62 -11.02
C ALA A 165 -3.89 -12.48 -12.26
N GLY A 166 -2.87 -13.16 -12.80
CA GLY A 166 -3.01 -14.04 -13.96
C GLY A 166 -3.97 -15.21 -13.68
N THR A 167 -3.86 -15.84 -12.51
CA THR A 167 -4.74 -16.96 -12.13
C THR A 167 -6.20 -16.52 -11.97
N LEU A 168 -6.45 -15.41 -11.27
CA LEU A 168 -7.80 -14.88 -11.08
C LEU A 168 -8.44 -14.41 -12.39
N ALA A 169 -7.65 -13.77 -13.26
CA ALA A 169 -8.11 -13.38 -14.58
C ALA A 169 -8.51 -14.59 -15.44
N LYS A 170 -7.76 -15.70 -15.37
CA LYS A 170 -8.10 -16.97 -16.05
C LYS A 170 -9.37 -17.62 -15.51
N LEU A 171 -9.67 -17.43 -14.22
CA LEU A 171 -10.93 -17.84 -13.59
C LEU A 171 -12.10 -16.89 -13.92
N GLY A 172 -11.86 -15.82 -14.67
CA GLY A 172 -12.90 -14.90 -15.16
C GLY A 172 -13.18 -13.71 -14.24
N HIS A 173 -12.33 -13.44 -13.26
CA HIS A 173 -12.42 -12.24 -12.41
C HIS A 173 -11.77 -11.03 -13.07
N ASP A 174 -12.35 -9.85 -12.87
CA ASP A 174 -11.71 -8.58 -13.19
C ASP A 174 -10.78 -8.17 -12.05
N VAL A 175 -9.53 -7.88 -12.37
CA VAL A 175 -8.43 -7.71 -11.42
C VAL A 175 -7.81 -6.32 -11.57
N HIS A 176 -7.83 -5.54 -10.50
CA HIS A 176 -7.09 -4.28 -10.39
C HIS A 176 -5.73 -4.53 -9.72
N LEU A 177 -4.66 -4.48 -10.51
CA LEU A 177 -3.29 -4.71 -10.03
C LEU A 177 -2.59 -3.37 -9.78
N VAL A 178 -2.35 -3.03 -8.52
CA VAL A 178 -1.77 -1.74 -8.10
C VAL A 178 -0.29 -1.93 -7.76
N GLU A 179 0.60 -1.19 -8.41
CA GLU A 179 2.04 -1.24 -8.23
C GLU A 179 2.60 0.16 -7.96
N ARG A 180 3.33 0.30 -6.84
CA ARG A 180 3.90 1.58 -6.41
C ARG A 180 5.02 2.03 -7.33
N GLU A 181 5.81 1.09 -7.83
CA GLU A 181 6.91 1.35 -8.74
C GLU A 181 6.38 1.62 -10.15
N THR A 182 7.22 2.19 -11.01
CA THR A 182 6.84 2.49 -12.39
C THR A 182 6.79 1.26 -13.29
N THR A 183 7.06 0.07 -12.75
CA THR A 183 7.11 -1.20 -13.47
C THR A 183 6.73 -2.34 -12.54
N VAL A 184 6.15 -3.39 -13.11
CA VAL A 184 5.97 -4.68 -12.45
C VAL A 184 7.30 -5.46 -12.39
N GLY A 185 7.31 -6.58 -11.67
CA GLY A 185 8.46 -7.49 -11.54
C GLY A 185 8.99 -7.61 -10.11
N GLY A 186 8.93 -6.53 -9.33
CA GLY A 186 9.41 -6.48 -7.95
C GLY A 186 10.89 -6.84 -7.82
N ASN A 187 11.29 -7.43 -6.70
CA ASN A 187 12.67 -7.81 -6.44
C ASN A 187 13.20 -8.90 -7.40
N MET A 188 12.32 -9.73 -7.96
CA MET A 188 12.72 -10.77 -8.91
C MET A 188 13.32 -10.19 -10.19
N ALA A 189 12.92 -8.99 -10.60
CA ALA A 189 13.52 -8.31 -11.76
C ALA A 189 14.98 -7.91 -11.50
N ARG A 190 15.38 -7.73 -10.23
CA ARG A 190 16.71 -7.26 -9.83
C ARG A 190 17.74 -8.37 -9.69
N VAL A 191 17.31 -9.63 -9.63
CA VAL A 191 18.23 -10.78 -9.52
C VAL A 191 18.55 -11.33 -10.90
N VAL A 192 19.76 -11.86 -11.06
CA VAL A 192 20.21 -12.43 -12.35
C VAL A 192 19.68 -13.85 -12.50
N LYS A 193 19.82 -14.67 -11.45
CA LYS A 193 19.46 -16.09 -11.45
C LYS A 193 18.57 -16.45 -10.26
N THR A 194 17.81 -17.53 -10.40
CA THR A 194 16.95 -18.08 -9.34
C THR A 194 17.37 -19.48 -8.94
N PHE A 195 17.63 -19.69 -7.65
CA PHE A 195 17.84 -21.04 -7.09
C PHE A 195 16.51 -21.81 -7.02
N PRO A 196 16.52 -23.16 -7.01
CA PRO A 196 17.70 -24.04 -7.11
C PRO A 196 18.16 -24.33 -8.54
N THR A 197 17.37 -23.98 -9.56
CA THR A 197 17.64 -24.35 -10.96
C THR A 197 18.72 -23.51 -11.63
N ASP A 198 19.07 -22.37 -11.04
CA ASP A 198 20.04 -21.41 -11.57
C ASP A 198 19.61 -20.82 -12.93
N ASP A 199 18.30 -20.79 -13.19
CA ASP A 199 17.70 -20.18 -14.36
C ASP A 199 17.83 -18.66 -14.35
N CYS A 200 17.91 -18.05 -15.54
CA CYS A 200 17.80 -16.60 -15.68
C CYS A 200 16.42 -16.11 -15.16
N ALA A 201 16.43 -15.20 -14.17
CA ALA A 201 15.21 -14.71 -13.55
C ALA A 201 14.30 -13.98 -14.54
N MET A 202 14.88 -13.18 -15.44
CA MET A 202 14.10 -12.48 -16.46
C MET A 202 13.48 -13.42 -17.50
N CYS A 203 14.08 -14.57 -17.77
CA CYS A 203 13.51 -15.55 -18.71
C CYS A 203 12.17 -16.11 -18.20
N THR A 204 12.05 -16.32 -16.89
CA THR A 204 10.81 -16.81 -16.26
C THR A 204 9.85 -15.69 -15.89
N LEU A 205 10.37 -14.49 -15.62
CA LEU A 205 9.58 -13.32 -15.21
C LEU A 205 8.96 -12.55 -16.38
N SER A 206 9.71 -12.30 -17.47
CA SER A 206 9.25 -11.46 -18.58
C SER A 206 7.91 -11.89 -19.18
N PRO A 207 7.65 -13.20 -19.43
CA PRO A 207 6.37 -13.63 -19.96
C PRO A 207 5.19 -13.27 -19.05
N LYS A 208 5.39 -13.35 -17.72
CA LYS A 208 4.38 -12.97 -16.72
C LYS A 208 4.18 -11.46 -16.66
N MET A 209 5.25 -10.68 -16.77
CA MET A 209 5.16 -9.22 -16.82
C MET A 209 4.34 -8.76 -18.03
N ASP A 210 4.64 -9.32 -19.20
CA ASP A 210 3.93 -9.04 -20.45
C ASP A 210 2.43 -9.34 -20.36
N GLU A 211 2.06 -10.48 -19.76
CA GLU A 211 0.67 -10.89 -19.55
C GLU A 211 -0.14 -9.80 -18.82
N MET A 212 0.46 -9.08 -17.86
CA MET A 212 -0.23 -8.04 -17.07
C MET A 212 -0.73 -6.85 -17.91
N THR A 213 -0.16 -6.64 -19.10
CA THR A 213 -0.59 -5.56 -20.01
C THR A 213 -1.44 -6.05 -21.18
N LYS A 214 -1.37 -7.34 -21.49
CA LYS A 214 -2.09 -7.95 -22.62
C LYS A 214 -3.47 -8.49 -22.21
N ASN A 215 -3.64 -8.90 -20.95
CA ASN A 215 -4.89 -9.46 -20.46
C ASN A 215 -5.93 -8.36 -20.18
N LYS A 216 -7.06 -8.39 -20.88
CA LYS A 216 -8.14 -7.38 -20.76
C LYS A 216 -8.84 -7.36 -19.40
N ARG A 217 -8.75 -8.45 -18.62
CA ARG A 217 -9.28 -8.52 -17.25
C ARG A 217 -8.32 -8.01 -16.19
N ILE A 218 -7.08 -7.65 -16.57
CA ILE A 218 -6.09 -7.10 -15.65
C ILE A 218 -5.96 -5.60 -15.91
N HIS A 219 -6.41 -4.82 -14.94
CA HIS A 219 -6.30 -3.36 -14.92
C HIS A 219 -5.04 -2.97 -14.14
N LEU A 220 -3.92 -2.88 -14.85
CA LEU A 220 -2.62 -2.54 -14.26
C LEU A 220 -2.51 -1.03 -13.99
N LEU A 221 -2.26 -0.68 -12.73
CA LEU A 221 -2.00 0.67 -12.25
C LEU A 221 -0.58 0.73 -11.68
N THR A 222 0.40 1.10 -12.51
CA THR A 222 1.78 1.36 -12.06
C THR A 222 1.95 2.79 -11.57
N ASN A 223 3.04 3.06 -10.87
CA ASN A 223 3.31 4.34 -10.23
C ASN A 223 2.14 4.78 -9.32
N SER A 224 1.50 3.80 -8.66
CA SER A 224 0.22 3.97 -7.99
C SER A 224 0.21 3.30 -6.62
N GLU A 225 -0.38 3.97 -5.63
CA GLU A 225 -0.41 3.51 -4.25
C GLU A 225 -1.84 3.50 -3.72
N VAL A 226 -2.17 2.48 -2.92
CA VAL A 226 -3.43 2.46 -2.17
C VAL A 226 -3.31 3.42 -0.99
N VAL A 227 -4.22 4.40 -0.93
CA VAL A 227 -4.23 5.42 0.13
C VAL A 227 -5.33 5.18 1.17
N ALA A 228 -6.37 4.43 0.83
CA ALA A 228 -7.43 4.07 1.76
C ALA A 228 -8.16 2.80 1.34
N VAL A 229 -8.55 1.98 2.32
CA VAL A 229 -9.45 0.83 2.16
C VAL A 229 -10.59 0.98 3.15
N LYS A 230 -11.83 1.04 2.66
CA LYS A 230 -13.03 1.15 3.49
C LYS A 230 -13.94 -0.04 3.24
N LYS A 231 -14.42 -0.67 4.31
CA LYS A 231 -15.45 -1.69 4.22
C LYS A 231 -16.79 -1.02 3.87
N VAL A 232 -17.43 -1.51 2.82
CA VAL A 232 -18.78 -1.13 2.40
C VAL A 232 -19.68 -2.36 2.43
N ARG A 233 -20.99 -2.19 2.21
CA ARG A 233 -21.94 -3.31 2.29
C ARG A 233 -21.67 -4.37 1.22
N GLU A 234 -21.20 -3.94 0.06
CA GLU A 234 -20.96 -4.73 -1.15
C GLU A 234 -19.52 -5.27 -1.24
N GLY A 235 -18.69 -5.03 -0.22
CA GLY A 235 -17.28 -5.45 -0.19
C GLY A 235 -16.33 -4.35 0.29
N LEU A 236 -15.35 -4.01 -0.54
CA LEU A 236 -14.30 -3.03 -0.22
C LEU A 236 -14.30 -1.89 -1.23
N LYS A 237 -14.25 -0.66 -0.73
CA LYS A 237 -13.93 0.53 -1.53
C LYS A 237 -12.46 0.87 -1.35
N VAL A 238 -11.68 0.72 -2.42
CA VAL A 238 -10.23 0.99 -2.44
C VAL A 238 -9.98 2.32 -3.15
N THR A 239 -9.25 3.23 -2.50
CA THR A 239 -8.84 4.51 -3.10
C THR A 239 -7.36 4.41 -3.48
N VAL A 240 -7.06 4.69 -4.76
CA VAL A 240 -5.71 4.59 -5.33
C VAL A 240 -5.25 5.96 -5.78
N ARG A 241 -4.08 6.39 -5.34
CA ARG A 241 -3.38 7.58 -5.85
C ARG A 241 -2.41 7.15 -6.94
N ARG A 242 -2.59 7.66 -8.16
CA ARG A 242 -1.66 7.48 -9.26
C ARG A 242 -0.75 8.68 -9.38
N ASN A 243 0.55 8.48 -9.22
CA ASN A 243 1.55 9.52 -9.38
C ASN A 243 1.76 9.83 -10.88
N PRO A 244 1.97 11.10 -11.25
CA PRO A 244 2.22 11.47 -12.64
C PRO A 244 3.57 10.90 -13.11
N ARG A 245 3.62 10.39 -14.34
CA ARG A 245 4.89 10.06 -15.02
C ARG A 245 5.57 11.28 -15.63
N TYR A 246 4.87 12.43 -15.63
CA TYR A 246 5.26 13.67 -16.31
C TYR A 246 5.59 13.48 -17.80
N LEU A 247 4.92 12.51 -18.41
CA LEU A 247 4.84 12.30 -19.84
C LEU A 247 3.45 11.76 -20.16
N ASP A 248 3.03 11.91 -21.41
CA ASP A 248 1.81 11.28 -21.90
C ASP A 248 2.07 9.81 -22.23
N GLU A 249 1.41 8.93 -21.47
CA GLU A 249 1.55 7.48 -21.62
C GLU A 249 0.97 6.98 -22.95
N GLY A 250 0.00 7.68 -23.55
CA GLY A 250 -0.61 7.32 -24.83
C GLY A 250 0.36 7.50 -26.00
N THR A 251 1.19 8.54 -25.96
CA THR A 251 2.14 8.87 -27.04
C THR A 251 3.55 8.32 -26.82
N CYS A 252 3.90 7.93 -25.59
CA CYS A 252 5.21 7.37 -25.29
C CYS A 252 5.43 6.01 -25.98
N THR A 253 6.38 5.94 -26.91
CA THR A 253 6.75 4.72 -27.65
C THR A 253 7.76 3.83 -26.92
N GLY A 254 8.37 4.32 -25.84
CA GLY A 254 9.43 3.58 -25.14
C GLY A 254 10.77 3.50 -25.88
N CYS A 255 11.03 4.40 -26.86
CA CYS A 255 12.20 4.34 -27.75
C CYS A 255 13.55 4.75 -27.15
N GLY A 256 13.59 5.42 -26.00
CA GLY A 256 14.85 5.81 -25.34
C GLY A 256 15.56 7.08 -25.84
N LYS A 257 15.11 7.71 -26.93
CA LYS A 257 15.74 8.97 -27.43
C LYS A 257 15.79 10.09 -26.38
N CYS A 258 14.87 10.09 -25.42
CA CYS A 258 14.84 11.07 -24.34
C CYS A 258 15.95 10.87 -23.29
N THR A 259 16.35 9.62 -23.00
CA THR A 259 17.49 9.35 -22.11
C THR A 259 18.79 9.80 -22.72
N ASP A 260 18.99 9.57 -24.02
CA ASP A 260 20.24 9.87 -24.71
C ASP A 260 20.54 11.38 -24.70
N ASN A 261 19.50 12.20 -24.78
CA ASN A 261 19.60 13.65 -24.80
C ASN A 261 19.59 14.30 -23.41
N CYS A 262 19.31 13.55 -22.34
CA CYS A 262 19.15 14.10 -21.00
C CYS A 262 20.52 14.46 -20.37
N PRO A 263 20.79 15.74 -20.07
CA PRO A 263 22.05 16.14 -19.44
C PRO A 263 22.09 15.82 -17.94
N ALA A 264 20.94 15.59 -17.30
CA ALA A 264 20.84 15.39 -15.86
C ALA A 264 21.07 13.91 -15.47
N GLY A 265 22.10 13.67 -14.65
CA GLY A 265 22.36 12.40 -13.98
C GLY A 265 21.79 12.39 -12.56
N LEU A 266 21.19 11.28 -12.16
CA LEU A 266 20.64 11.01 -10.83
C LEU A 266 21.12 9.65 -10.33
N TYR A 267 21.03 9.47 -9.02
CA TYR A 267 21.23 8.18 -8.37
C TYR A 267 20.29 7.11 -8.95
N ASN A 268 20.82 5.92 -9.24
CA ASN A 268 20.03 4.83 -9.79
C ASN A 268 19.48 3.92 -8.67
N GLU A 269 18.21 4.14 -8.30
CA GLU A 269 17.52 3.39 -7.25
C GLU A 269 17.34 1.90 -7.61
N TYR A 270 17.26 1.57 -8.91
CA TYR A 270 17.13 0.18 -9.36
C TYR A 270 18.38 -0.64 -9.05
N ASN A 271 19.56 -0.04 -9.26
CA ASN A 271 20.87 -0.64 -8.98
C ASN A 271 21.36 -0.42 -7.54
N LEU A 272 20.47 0.02 -6.63
CA LEU A 272 20.78 0.23 -5.21
C LEU A 272 22.02 1.07 -4.93
N GLY A 273 22.35 2.02 -5.82
CA GLY A 273 23.46 2.93 -5.56
C GLY A 273 24.86 2.36 -5.73
N LEU A 274 24.99 1.24 -6.44
CA LEU A 274 26.25 0.92 -7.10
C LEU A 274 26.71 2.11 -7.97
N THR A 275 27.91 2.02 -8.56
CA THR A 275 28.56 3.10 -9.34
C THR A 275 27.80 3.58 -10.60
N SER A 276 26.55 3.15 -10.81
CA SER A 276 25.70 3.57 -11.92
C SER A 276 24.85 4.79 -11.59
N VAL A 277 24.86 5.76 -12.49
CA VAL A 277 23.91 6.88 -12.53
C VAL A 277 22.84 6.59 -13.59
N ARG A 278 21.61 7.05 -13.36
CA ARG A 278 20.55 7.09 -14.37
C ARG A 278 20.26 8.51 -14.81
N LYS A 279 19.51 8.68 -15.88
CA LYS A 279 19.03 10.00 -16.30
C LYS A 279 17.77 10.43 -15.54
N ALA A 280 17.46 11.72 -15.57
CA ALA A 280 16.25 12.24 -14.93
C ALA A 280 14.96 11.70 -15.55
N ILE A 281 14.92 11.60 -16.89
CA ILE A 281 13.93 10.79 -17.61
C ILE A 281 14.52 9.40 -17.83
N TYR A 282 13.81 8.34 -17.45
CA TYR A 282 14.37 6.99 -17.46
C TYR A 282 13.30 5.91 -17.58
N LYS A 283 13.76 4.69 -17.89
CA LYS A 283 13.04 3.44 -17.72
C LYS A 283 13.85 2.59 -16.73
N PRO A 284 13.25 1.99 -15.68
CA PRO A 284 14.00 1.36 -14.60
C PRO A 284 15.00 0.29 -15.05
N PHE A 285 14.58 -0.55 -16.01
CA PHE A 285 15.42 -1.56 -16.65
C PHE A 285 14.91 -1.83 -18.08
N PRO A 286 15.70 -2.45 -18.97
CA PRO A 286 15.32 -2.61 -20.39
C PRO A 286 13.98 -3.33 -20.61
N ALA A 287 13.72 -4.39 -19.84
CA ALA A 287 12.50 -5.20 -19.92
C ALA A 287 11.34 -4.70 -19.03
N ALA A 288 11.38 -3.45 -18.57
CA ALA A 288 10.34 -2.91 -17.68
C ALA A 288 8.96 -2.88 -18.35
N VAL A 289 7.93 -3.23 -17.58
CA VAL A 289 6.52 -3.29 -18.01
C VAL A 289 5.66 -2.46 -17.06
N PRO A 290 4.88 -1.48 -17.54
CA PRO A 290 4.71 -1.12 -18.96
C PRO A 290 5.98 -0.51 -19.55
N ASN A 291 6.20 -0.69 -20.86
CA ASN A 291 7.33 -0.12 -21.58
C ASN A 291 7.17 1.40 -21.77
N LYS A 292 7.23 2.13 -20.67
CA LYS A 292 7.01 3.57 -20.57
C LYS A 292 8.09 4.20 -19.72
N TYR A 293 8.54 5.37 -20.13
CA TYR A 293 9.50 6.16 -19.36
C TYR A 293 8.79 6.90 -18.22
N ILE A 294 9.57 7.52 -17.35
CA ILE A 294 9.12 8.46 -16.33
C ILE A 294 10.16 9.56 -16.18
N LEU A 295 9.71 10.80 -15.98
CA LEU A 295 10.57 11.92 -15.62
C LEU A 295 10.53 12.13 -14.09
N THR A 296 11.69 12.07 -13.44
CA THR A 296 11.81 12.40 -12.01
C THR A 296 11.71 13.91 -11.83
N ARG A 297 10.74 14.37 -11.05
CA ARG A 297 10.61 15.78 -10.66
C ARG A 297 10.75 15.92 -9.14
N ARG A 298 11.78 16.62 -8.69
CA ARG A 298 12.08 16.87 -7.26
C ARG A 298 11.43 18.16 -6.70
N GLY A 299 10.50 18.77 -7.44
CA GLY A 299 9.89 20.05 -7.09
C GLY A 299 10.57 21.25 -7.76
N ILE A 300 10.35 22.44 -7.19
CA ILE A 300 11.00 23.70 -7.60
C ILE A 300 12.28 23.83 -6.77
N PRO A 301 13.46 24.01 -7.39
CA PRO A 301 14.70 24.14 -6.65
C PRO A 301 14.79 25.52 -5.97
N PRO A 302 15.44 25.63 -4.80
CA PRO A 302 15.56 26.90 -4.06
C PRO A 302 16.12 28.05 -4.90
N CYS A 303 17.11 27.77 -5.75
CA CYS A 303 17.71 28.77 -6.64
C CYS A 303 16.74 29.34 -7.69
N ARG A 304 15.69 28.60 -8.06
CA ARG A 304 14.64 29.05 -8.97
C ARG A 304 13.54 29.77 -8.21
N ASP A 305 13.20 29.28 -7.01
CA ASP A 305 12.18 29.87 -6.15
C ASP A 305 12.59 31.28 -5.68
N ALA A 306 13.85 31.42 -5.25
CA ALA A 306 14.43 32.70 -4.84
C ALA A 306 14.72 33.67 -5.99
N CYS A 307 14.67 33.21 -7.25
CA CYS A 307 14.95 34.07 -8.40
C CYS A 307 13.70 34.87 -8.78
N PRO A 308 13.74 36.22 -8.83
CA PRO A 308 12.57 37.04 -9.17
C PRO A 308 11.97 36.76 -10.55
N VAL A 309 12.77 36.23 -11.49
CA VAL A 309 12.31 35.85 -12.85
C VAL A 309 12.14 34.32 -12.99
N HIS A 310 12.17 33.58 -11.88
CA HIS A 310 12.05 32.12 -11.84
C HIS A 310 12.97 31.38 -12.83
N GLN A 311 14.19 31.91 -13.01
CA GLN A 311 15.18 31.41 -13.94
C GLN A 311 15.50 29.92 -13.67
N ASN A 312 15.43 29.09 -14.70
CA ASN A 312 15.86 27.70 -14.63
C ASN A 312 17.41 27.53 -14.58
N ALA A 313 18.02 27.90 -13.46
CA ALA A 313 19.46 27.77 -13.22
C ALA A 313 19.98 26.34 -13.38
N GLN A 314 19.28 25.36 -12.79
CA GLN A 314 19.66 23.95 -12.89
C GLN A 314 19.73 23.46 -14.34
N GLY A 315 18.79 23.91 -15.19
CA GLY A 315 18.72 23.51 -16.59
C GLY A 315 19.96 23.92 -17.38
N TYR A 316 20.30 25.21 -17.37
CA TYR A 316 21.48 25.66 -18.12
C TYR A 316 22.80 25.23 -17.47
N VAL A 317 22.89 25.09 -16.14
CA VAL A 317 24.09 24.55 -15.48
C VAL A 317 24.34 23.11 -15.93
N ALA A 318 23.30 22.27 -16.03
CA ALA A 318 23.44 20.90 -16.54
C ALA A 318 23.86 20.87 -18.02
N LEU A 319 23.34 21.80 -18.84
CA LEU A 319 23.74 21.92 -20.25
C LEU A 319 25.17 22.42 -20.41
N ILE A 320 25.62 23.38 -19.60
CA ILE A 320 27.02 23.84 -19.54
C ILE A 320 27.94 22.66 -19.21
N ALA A 321 27.61 21.88 -18.17
CA ALA A 321 28.38 20.70 -17.79
C ALA A 321 28.44 19.64 -18.91
N ALA A 322 27.43 19.59 -19.78
CA ALA A 322 27.39 18.72 -20.95
C ALA A 322 28.04 19.33 -22.21
N GLY A 323 28.67 20.51 -22.13
CA GLY A 323 29.27 21.22 -23.28
C GLY A 323 28.25 21.81 -24.27
N LYS A 324 26.97 21.86 -23.89
CA LYS A 324 25.84 22.28 -24.74
C LYS A 324 25.54 23.76 -24.57
N PHE A 325 26.50 24.62 -24.92
CA PHE A 325 26.44 26.06 -24.64
C PHE A 325 25.33 26.80 -25.38
N ARG A 326 24.97 26.33 -26.59
CA ARG A 326 23.86 26.90 -27.38
C ARG A 326 22.51 26.65 -26.71
N GLU A 327 22.24 25.40 -26.36
CA GLU A 327 21.00 25.05 -25.64
C GLU A 327 20.95 25.69 -24.25
N ALA A 328 22.11 25.84 -23.58
CA ALA A 328 22.20 26.55 -22.31
C ALA A 328 21.75 28.02 -22.44
N ARG A 329 22.19 28.71 -23.51
CA ARG A 329 21.75 30.08 -23.81
C ARG A 329 20.25 30.13 -24.06
N ASP A 330 19.70 29.19 -24.81
CA ASP A 330 18.28 29.18 -25.14
C ASP A 330 17.41 28.97 -23.89
N VAL A 331 17.84 28.08 -22.97
CA VAL A 331 17.20 27.93 -21.65
C VAL A 331 17.30 29.20 -20.81
N ILE A 332 18.43 29.92 -20.86
CA ILE A 332 18.60 31.19 -20.14
C ILE A 332 17.62 32.23 -20.68
N ARG A 333 17.59 32.42 -22.00
CA ARG A 333 16.78 33.45 -22.68
C ARG A 333 15.28 33.23 -22.50
N ARG A 334 14.83 31.98 -22.42
CA ARG A 334 13.41 31.66 -22.23
C ARG A 334 12.80 32.34 -21.01
N ASP A 335 13.54 32.43 -19.90
CA ASP A 335 13.03 33.01 -18.65
C ASP A 335 13.65 34.41 -18.37
N ASN A 336 14.54 34.90 -19.23
CA ASN A 336 15.32 36.12 -18.96
C ASN A 336 15.57 36.93 -20.23
N PRO A 337 14.91 38.09 -20.39
CA PRO A 337 15.05 38.95 -21.57
C PRO A 337 16.38 39.71 -21.61
N LEU A 338 17.07 39.86 -20.46
CA LEU A 338 18.30 40.63 -20.33
C LEU A 338 19.44 39.79 -19.72
N PRO A 339 19.75 38.61 -20.28
CA PRO A 339 20.61 37.64 -19.61
C PRO A 339 22.07 38.08 -19.56
N SER A 340 22.55 38.81 -20.58
CA SER A 340 23.89 39.40 -20.62
C SER A 340 24.09 40.46 -19.54
N VAL A 341 23.07 41.28 -19.27
CA VAL A 341 23.09 42.29 -18.20
C VAL A 341 23.04 41.58 -16.85
N CYS A 342 22.11 40.64 -16.68
CA CYS A 342 21.97 39.86 -15.46
C CYS A 342 23.22 39.02 -15.13
N GLY A 343 24.01 38.61 -16.12
CA GLY A 343 25.31 37.95 -15.88
C GLY A 343 26.33 38.86 -15.19
N ARG A 344 26.18 40.19 -15.27
CA ARG A 344 27.15 41.17 -14.75
C ARG A 344 26.67 41.86 -13.47
N VAL A 345 25.41 42.29 -13.42
CA VAL A 345 24.91 43.17 -12.34
C VAL A 345 23.97 42.47 -11.35
N CYS A 346 23.63 41.20 -11.56
CA CYS A 346 22.71 40.48 -10.68
C CYS A 346 23.27 40.34 -9.25
N ASN A 347 22.40 40.51 -8.26
CA ASN A 347 22.64 40.31 -6.83
C ASN A 347 22.63 38.83 -6.40
N HIS A 348 22.45 37.89 -7.34
CA HIS A 348 22.72 36.46 -7.19
C HIS A 348 22.11 35.77 -5.96
N VAL A 349 20.89 36.17 -5.54
CA VAL A 349 20.15 35.55 -4.42
C VAL A 349 20.05 34.02 -4.57
N CYS A 350 19.96 33.52 -5.80
CA CYS A 350 19.98 32.10 -6.13
C CYS A 350 21.23 31.33 -5.65
N GLU A 351 22.36 32.02 -5.47
CA GLU A 351 23.60 31.45 -4.96
C GLU A 351 23.59 31.38 -3.43
N THR A 352 23.00 32.39 -2.76
CA THR A 352 22.79 32.39 -1.29
C THR A 352 21.90 31.22 -0.87
N GLU A 353 20.80 30.99 -1.59
CA GLU A 353 19.86 29.89 -1.33
C GLU A 353 20.29 28.55 -1.96
N CYS A 354 21.51 28.45 -2.48
CA CYS A 354 21.95 27.26 -3.19
C CYS A 354 22.09 26.07 -2.23
N SER A 355 21.35 24.98 -2.48
CA SER A 355 21.41 23.77 -1.64
C SER A 355 22.78 23.08 -1.61
N ARG A 356 23.73 23.47 -2.47
CA ARG A 356 25.12 22.96 -2.43
C ARG A 356 26.01 23.72 -1.45
N SER A 357 25.53 24.82 -0.87
CA SER A 357 26.29 25.56 0.14
C SER A 357 26.68 24.68 1.33
N THR A 358 25.90 23.64 1.63
CA THR A 358 26.19 22.63 2.67
C THR A 358 27.28 21.63 2.26
N ASP A 359 27.53 21.43 0.97
CA ASP A 359 28.38 20.36 0.42
C ASP A 359 29.30 20.89 -0.71
N GLY A 360 30.34 21.63 -0.32
CA GLY A 360 31.38 22.11 -1.24
C GLY A 360 31.13 23.48 -1.88
N GLY A 361 30.17 24.25 -1.35
CA GLY A 361 29.95 25.66 -1.71
C GLY A 361 28.86 25.89 -2.77
N ALA A 362 28.34 27.12 -2.79
CA ALA A 362 27.34 27.55 -3.76
C ALA A 362 27.88 27.48 -5.20
N ILE A 363 27.02 27.11 -6.14
CA ILE A 363 27.35 27.18 -7.56
C ILE A 363 27.39 28.66 -7.98
N SER A 364 28.42 29.08 -8.71
CA SER A 364 28.56 30.43 -9.27
C SER A 364 27.61 30.68 -10.46
N ILE A 365 26.31 30.58 -10.21
CA ILE A 365 25.21 30.69 -11.18
C ILE A 365 25.32 31.96 -12.05
N ARG A 366 25.62 33.13 -11.45
CA ARG A 366 25.79 34.40 -12.16
C ARG A 366 26.98 34.37 -13.11
N ALA A 367 28.11 33.84 -12.65
CA ALA A 367 29.32 33.73 -13.47
C ALA A 367 29.13 32.76 -14.64
N LEU A 368 28.47 31.62 -14.39
CA LEU A 368 28.12 30.65 -15.43
C LEU A 368 27.18 31.25 -16.48
N LYS A 369 26.21 32.07 -16.06
CA LYS A 369 25.35 32.82 -16.98
C LYS A 369 26.17 33.80 -17.83
N ALA A 370 27.05 34.58 -17.22
CA ALA A 370 27.92 35.51 -17.93
C ALA A 370 28.80 34.79 -18.96
N PHE A 371 29.38 33.66 -18.56
CA PHE A 371 30.18 32.79 -19.42
C PHE A 371 29.40 32.31 -20.64
N VAL A 372 28.20 31.73 -20.45
CA VAL A 372 27.37 31.25 -21.57
C VAL A 372 27.01 32.37 -22.53
N MET A 373 26.64 33.54 -22.01
CA MET A 373 26.27 34.68 -22.84
C MET A 373 27.45 35.28 -23.62
N ALA A 374 28.68 35.07 -23.16
CA ALA A 374 29.90 35.53 -23.82
C ALA A 374 30.62 34.43 -24.64
N HIS A 375 30.10 33.20 -24.65
CA HIS A 375 30.75 32.06 -25.29
C HIS A 375 30.77 32.23 -26.83
N PRO A 376 31.87 31.87 -27.53
CA PRO A 376 31.96 32.00 -28.99
C PRO A 376 30.82 31.32 -29.76
N ASP A 377 30.37 30.14 -29.31
CA ASP A 377 29.23 29.42 -29.92
C ASP A 377 27.90 30.19 -29.91
N ASN A 378 27.84 31.25 -29.11
CA ASN A 378 26.68 32.09 -28.86
C ASN A 378 26.85 33.53 -29.38
N ALA A 379 27.94 33.82 -30.10
CA ALA A 379 28.25 35.15 -30.65
C ALA A 379 27.20 35.63 -31.66
N GLU A 380 26.59 34.71 -32.40
CA GLU A 380 25.48 35.03 -33.31
C GLU A 380 24.14 35.05 -32.58
N GLU A 381 23.38 36.12 -32.80
CA GLU A 381 22.03 36.26 -32.28
C GLU A 381 21.09 35.29 -33.02
N ARG A 382 20.51 34.33 -32.27
CA ARG A 382 19.46 33.46 -32.82
C ARG A 382 18.08 33.96 -32.44
N PRO A 383 17.10 33.91 -33.35
CA PRO A 383 15.70 34.05 -32.99
C PRO A 383 15.30 32.95 -32.01
N ILE A 384 14.55 33.30 -30.97
CA ILE A 384 13.85 32.30 -30.15
C ILE A 384 12.67 31.79 -30.98
N SER A 385 12.42 30.48 -30.99
CA SER A 385 11.21 29.95 -31.61
C SER A 385 10.00 30.44 -30.81
N LEU A 386 9.22 31.35 -31.40
CA LEU A 386 7.98 31.83 -30.81
C LEU A 386 6.84 30.86 -31.14
N PRO A 387 5.86 30.68 -30.24
CA PRO A 387 4.63 29.98 -30.58
C PRO A 387 3.82 30.77 -31.61
N ASP A 388 2.77 30.14 -32.16
CA ASP A 388 1.82 30.84 -33.02
C ASP A 388 1.21 32.05 -32.28
N PRO A 389 1.16 33.23 -32.92
CA PRO A 389 0.66 34.43 -32.28
C PRO A 389 -0.81 34.26 -31.90
N LYS A 390 -1.13 34.58 -30.64
CA LYS A 390 -2.51 34.66 -30.18
C LYS A 390 -3.23 35.84 -30.88
N PRO A 391 -4.54 35.76 -31.15
CA PRO A 391 -5.29 36.81 -31.84
C PRO A 391 -5.59 38.04 -30.95
N VAL A 392 -4.64 38.44 -30.11
CA VAL A 392 -4.78 39.54 -29.14
C VAL A 392 -3.65 40.54 -29.38
N LYS A 393 -4.00 41.83 -29.45
CA LYS A 393 -3.02 42.93 -29.53
C LYS A 393 -2.84 43.53 -28.14
N VAL A 394 -1.60 43.67 -27.69
CA VAL A 394 -1.25 44.24 -26.38
C VAL A 394 -0.33 45.44 -26.59
N ALA A 395 -0.63 46.55 -25.92
CA ALA A 395 0.25 47.72 -25.87
C ALA A 395 0.98 47.74 -24.53
N ILE A 396 2.30 47.98 -24.56
CA ILE A 396 3.15 48.04 -23.38
C ILE A 396 3.66 49.47 -23.23
N VAL A 397 3.38 50.09 -22.09
CA VAL A 397 3.79 51.47 -21.80
C VAL A 397 5.04 51.45 -20.92
N GLY A 398 6.16 51.92 -21.49
CA GLY A 398 7.47 52.02 -20.83
C GLY A 398 8.51 51.06 -21.41
N GLY A 399 9.69 51.61 -21.74
CA GLY A 399 10.83 50.85 -22.33
C GLY A 399 11.86 50.36 -21.31
N GLY A 400 11.55 50.43 -20.01
CA GLY A 400 12.43 49.94 -18.96
C GLY A 400 12.48 48.41 -18.88
N PRO A 401 13.33 47.83 -18.01
CA PRO A 401 13.49 46.38 -17.88
C PRO A 401 12.17 45.61 -17.68
N SER A 402 11.24 46.15 -16.90
CA SER A 402 9.91 45.55 -16.68
C SER A 402 9.05 45.55 -17.94
N GLY A 403 9.11 46.63 -18.75
CA GLY A 403 8.39 46.70 -20.02
C GLY A 403 8.98 45.75 -21.06
N LEU A 404 10.31 45.65 -21.13
CA LEU A 404 11.00 44.70 -22.00
C LEU A 404 10.73 43.24 -21.60
N ALA A 405 10.66 42.93 -20.30
CA ALA A 405 10.30 41.60 -19.82
C ALA A 405 8.85 41.25 -20.14
N CYS A 406 7.92 42.18 -19.92
CA CYS A 406 6.53 42.00 -20.32
C CYS A 406 6.39 41.75 -21.83
N ALA A 407 7.13 42.49 -22.65
CA ALA A 407 7.13 42.31 -24.10
C ALA A 407 7.66 40.93 -24.53
N HIS A 408 8.73 40.47 -23.88
CA HIS A 408 9.31 39.16 -24.09
C HIS A 408 8.35 38.03 -23.71
N ASP A 409 7.76 38.09 -22.51
CA ASP A 409 6.90 37.03 -21.99
C ASP A 409 5.57 36.94 -22.74
N LEU A 410 5.06 38.05 -23.28
CA LEU A 410 3.87 38.06 -24.14
C LEU A 410 4.15 37.57 -25.56
N ALA A 411 5.41 37.56 -26.01
CA ALA A 411 5.81 37.03 -27.31
C ALA A 411 6.02 35.50 -27.28
N LEU A 412 6.28 34.92 -26.11
CA LEU A 412 6.44 33.47 -25.86
C LEU A 412 5.12 32.79 -25.43
#